data_AF-A0A7K2X7P5-F1
#
_entry.id   AF-A0A7K2X7P5-F1
#
_cell.length_a   1.000
_cell.length_b   1.000
_cell.length_c   1.000
_cell.angle_alpha   90.00
_cell.angle_beta   90.00
_cell.angle_gamma   90.00
#
_symmetry.space_group_name_H-M   'P 1'
#
loop_
_entity.id
_entity.type
_entity.pdbx_description
1 polymer ?
#
loop_
_entity_poly.entity_id
_entity_poly.type
_entity_poly.pdbx_seq_one_letter_code
_entity_poly.pdbx_strand_id
1 'polypeptide(L)' 'EVVAVSVNCAGEGCVQRSLATVLLCRLRGQWPTWCSGVRVVPFLAHAWVEVDGEPVDEPYPRGYHTTLIRVPPLERS' A
#
# COMPACT_ATOMS: atom_id res chain seq x y z
N GLU A 1 14.83 -21.16 3.60
CA GLU A 1 13.38 -21.02 3.33
C GLU A 1 12.61 -21.16 4.64
N VAL A 2 12.45 -20.04 5.37
CA VAL A 2 11.73 -19.94 6.65
C VAL A 2 11.15 -18.52 6.72
N VAL A 3 10.12 -18.23 5.94
CA VAL A 3 9.43 -16.92 5.97
C VAL A 3 7.92 -17.13 6.13
N ALA A 4 7.52 -18.07 6.98
CA ALA A 4 6.12 -18.44 7.18
C ALA A 4 5.60 -18.22 8.61
N VAL A 5 6.38 -17.66 9.54
CA VAL A 5 6.00 -17.64 10.97
C VAL A 5 6.10 -16.27 11.64
N SER A 6 6.57 -15.22 10.96
CA SER A 6 6.64 -13.88 11.57
C SER A 6 6.10 -12.79 10.66
N VAL A 7 5.05 -12.11 11.13
CA VAL A 7 4.45 -10.90 10.54
C VAL A 7 5.49 -9.77 10.42
N ASN A 8 6.57 -9.85 11.20
CA ASN A 8 7.71 -8.94 11.16
C ASN A 8 8.74 -9.29 10.06
N CYS A 9 8.67 -10.48 9.47
CA CYS A 9 9.66 -10.99 8.51
C CYS A 9 9.09 -11.24 7.09
N ALA A 10 7.77 -11.12 6.88
CA ALA A 10 7.15 -11.36 5.57
C ALA A 10 7.12 -10.12 4.64
N GLY A 11 7.44 -8.93 5.16
CA GLY A 11 7.39 -7.66 4.42
C GLY A 11 8.27 -6.60 5.06
N GLU A 12 9.54 -6.50 4.63
CA GLU A 12 10.40 -5.39 5.03
C GLU A 12 9.85 -4.08 4.43
N GLY A 13 9.15 -3.30 5.26
CA GLY A 13 8.93 -1.88 5.03
C GLY A 13 7.78 -1.48 4.13
N CYS A 14 6.87 -2.35 3.65
CA CYS A 14 5.78 -1.89 2.75
C CYS A 14 4.85 -0.88 3.42
N VAL A 15 4.52 -1.09 4.71
CA VAL A 15 3.76 -0.13 5.51
C VAL A 15 4.55 1.17 5.69
N GLN A 16 5.81 1.08 6.08
CA GLN A 16 6.67 2.25 6.33
C GLN A 16 6.91 3.06 5.05
N ARG A 17 7.20 2.41 3.92
CA ARG A 17 7.43 3.05 2.62
C ARG A 17 6.16 3.70 2.10
N SER A 18 5.03 2.99 2.11
CA SER A 18 3.75 3.55 1.65
C SER A 18 3.32 4.74 2.52
N LEU A 19 3.46 4.66 3.85
CA LEU A 19 3.17 5.77 4.75
C LEU A 19 4.16 6.92 4.58
N ALA A 20 5.46 6.67 4.40
CA ALA A 20 6.43 7.72 4.12
C ALA A 20 6.07 8.48 2.85
N THR A 21 5.63 7.79 1.80
CA THR A 21 5.10 8.41 0.57
C THR A 21 3.87 9.25 0.85
N VAL A 22 2.88 8.72 1.57
CA VAL A 22 1.65 9.47 1.94
C VAL A 22 2.00 10.74 2.71
N LEU A 23 2.86 10.64 3.72
CA LEU A 23 3.28 11.77 4.54
C LEU A 23 4.05 12.81 3.72
N LEU A 24 4.94 12.37 2.84
CA LEU A 24 5.68 13.26 1.94
C LEU A 24 4.75 13.98 0.96
N CYS A 25 3.78 13.29 0.37
CA CYS A 25 2.75 13.91 -0.46
C CYS A 25 1.95 14.93 0.34
N ARG A 26 1.53 14.57 1.57
CA ARG A 26 0.77 15.46 2.46
C ARG A 26 1.53 16.75 2.76
N LEU A 27 2.83 16.65 3.03
CA LEU A 27 3.70 17.80 3.24
C LEU A 27 3.82 18.70 1.99
N ARG A 28 3.56 18.15 0.80
CA ARG A 28 3.52 18.89 -0.48
C ARG A 28 2.11 19.36 -0.88
N GLY A 29 1.12 19.24 0.01
CA GLY A 29 -0.26 19.65 -0.26
C GLY A 29 -1.03 18.69 -1.18
N GLN A 30 -0.49 17.49 -1.42
CA GLN A 30 -1.15 16.44 -2.18
C GLN A 30 -1.57 15.32 -1.23
N TRP A 31 -2.64 14.60 -1.56
CA TRP A 31 -3.03 13.42 -0.82
C TRP A 31 -3.26 12.28 -1.80
N PRO A 32 -2.47 11.21 -1.77
CA PRO A 32 -2.73 10.03 -2.58
C PRO A 32 -3.68 9.08 -1.81
N THR A 33 -4.29 8.12 -2.50
CA THR A 33 -5.05 7.09 -1.77
C THR A 33 -4.06 6.13 -1.12
N TRP A 34 -4.21 5.86 0.18
CA TRP A 34 -3.45 4.82 0.85
C TRP A 34 -4.30 3.56 1.01
N CYS A 35 -3.71 2.40 0.73
CA CYS A 35 -4.39 1.12 0.79
C CYS A 35 -3.60 0.13 1.64
N SER A 36 -4.31 -0.73 2.38
CA SER A 36 -3.75 -1.96 2.96
C SER A 36 -4.64 -3.14 2.65
N GLY A 37 -4.05 -4.32 2.54
CA GLY A 37 -4.75 -5.52 2.14
C GLY A 37 -3.82 -6.70 1.96
N VAL A 38 -4.10 -7.51 0.95
CA VAL A 38 -3.34 -8.73 0.65
C VAL A 38 -2.98 -8.79 -0.82
N ARG A 39 -1.79 -9.31 -1.14
CA ARG A 39 -1.46 -9.75 -2.50
C ARG A 39 -1.90 -11.19 -2.70
N VAL A 40 -2.34 -11.57 -3.90
CA VAL A 40 -2.94 -12.89 -4.12
C VAL A 40 -1.89 -14.01 -4.19
N VAL A 41 -0.74 -13.78 -4.83
CA VAL A 41 0.31 -14.81 -4.98
C VAL A 41 1.74 -14.25 -4.78
N PRO A 42 2.57 -14.82 -3.89
CA PRO A 42 2.15 -15.63 -2.75
C PRO A 42 1.32 -14.78 -1.79
N PHE A 43 0.29 -15.37 -1.18
CA PHE A 43 -0.63 -14.67 -0.29
C PHE A 43 0.13 -14.05 0.89
N LEU A 44 0.16 -12.73 0.95
CA LEU A 44 0.80 -11.97 2.02
C LEU A 44 0.09 -10.64 2.27
N ALA A 45 0.15 -10.16 3.51
CA ALA A 45 -0.26 -8.80 3.84
C ALA A 45 0.62 -7.79 3.09
N HIS A 46 -0.02 -6.71 2.62
CA HIS A 46 0.65 -5.66 1.85
C HIS A 46 0.02 -4.29 2.09
N ALA A 47 0.79 -3.24 1.87
CA ALA A 47 0.34 -1.85 1.93
C ALA A 47 0.99 -1.05 0.80
N TRP A 48 0.20 -0.23 0.12
CA TRP A 48 0.60 0.49 -1.09
C TRP A 48 -0.12 1.84 -1.20
N VAL A 49 0.31 2.63 -2.19
CA VAL A 49 -0.30 3.92 -2.54
C VAL A 49 -0.97 3.78 -3.90
N GLU A 50 -2.14 4.39 -4.09
CA GLU A 50 -2.83 4.48 -5.37
C GLU A 50 -2.97 5.94 -5.84
N VAL A 51 -2.80 6.15 -7.13
CA VAL A 51 -3.12 7.39 -7.86
C VAL A 51 -4.03 7.01 -9.01
N ASP A 52 -5.19 7.66 -9.13
CA ASP A 52 -6.22 7.30 -10.13
C ASP A 52 -6.60 5.80 -10.10
N GLY A 53 -6.55 5.23 -8.89
CA GLY A 53 -6.80 3.82 -8.60
C GLY A 53 -5.66 2.87 -9.03
N GLU A 54 -4.59 3.35 -9.67
CA GLU A 54 -3.44 2.51 -10.03
C GLU A 54 -2.45 2.40 -8.87
N PRO A 55 -2.02 1.19 -8.49
CA PRO A 55 -0.93 1.03 -7.52
C PRO A 55 0.37 1.66 -8.01
N VAL A 56 1.04 2.42 -7.13
CA VAL A 56 2.31 3.09 -7.42
C VAL A 56 3.49 2.22 -7.02
N ASP A 57 4.47 2.08 -7.92
CA ASP A 57 5.73 1.35 -7.69
C ASP A 57 5.54 -0.12 -7.27
N GLU A 58 4.44 -0.72 -7.74
CA GLU A 58 4.15 -2.13 -7.53
C GLU A 58 4.48 -2.93 -8.80
N PRO A 59 5.22 -4.05 -8.70
CA PRO A 59 5.59 -4.86 -9.87
C PRO A 59 4.42 -5.71 -10.39
N TYR A 60 3.23 -5.54 -9.80
CA TYR A 60 2.04 -6.32 -10.09
C TYR A 60 0.95 -5.44 -10.69
N PRO A 61 0.16 -5.97 -11.65
CA PRO A 61 -0.90 -5.21 -12.29
C PRO A 61 -2.05 -4.91 -11.33
N ARG A 62 -2.90 -3.95 -11.71
CA ARG A 62 -4.19 -3.70 -11.07
C ARG A 62 -4.97 -5.01 -10.87
N GLY A 63 -5.56 -5.18 -9.69
CA GLY A 63 -6.32 -6.38 -9.34
C GLY A 63 -5.49 -7.53 -8.76
N TYR A 64 -4.16 -7.39 -8.71
CA TYR A 64 -3.29 -8.34 -8.00
C TYR A 64 -3.34 -8.21 -6.47
N HIS A 65 -3.85 -7.08 -6.00
CA HIS A 65 -4.08 -6.79 -4.59
C HIS A 65 -5.57 -6.75 -4.29
N THR A 66 -5.96 -7.37 -3.18
CA THR A 66 -7.29 -7.23 -2.60
C THR A 66 -7.22 -6.20 -1.47
N THR A 67 -7.83 -5.04 -1.68
CA THR A 67 -7.89 -3.97 -0.69
C THR A 67 -8.82 -4.33 0.47
N LEU A 68 -8.33 -4.20 1.70
CA LEU A 68 -9.11 -4.36 2.92
C LEU A 68 -9.41 -3.00 3.57
N ILE A 69 -8.42 -2.10 3.56
CA ILE A 69 -8.55 -0.73 4.06
C ILE A 69 -8.15 0.22 2.93
N ARG A 70 -8.98 1.24 2.70
CA ARG A 70 -8.74 2.31 1.75
C ARG A 70 -8.96 3.66 2.42
N VAL A 71 -7.97 4.53 2.33
CA VAL A 71 -8.01 5.89 2.88
C VAL A 71 -7.84 6.89 1.73
N PRO A 72 -8.95 7.39 1.14
CA PRO A 72 -8.90 8.35 0.03
C PRO A 72 -8.53 9.77 0.51
N PRO A 73 -8.23 10.70 -0.42
CA PRO A 73 -8.20 12.13 -0.13
C PRO A 73 -9.51 12.59 0.51
N LEU A 74 -9.41 13.52 1.47
CA LEU A 74 -10.57 14.29 1.88
C LEU A 74 -10.98 15.18 0.70
N GLU A 75 -12.20 15.02 0.22
CA GLU A 75 -12.76 15.95 -0.76
C GLU A 75 -12.75 17.35 -0.14
N ARG A 76 -12.03 18.27 -0.76
CA ARG A 76 -12.05 19.67 -0.34
C ARG A 76 -13.34 20.29 -0.86
N SER A 77 -14.28 20.55 0.05
CA SER A 77 -15.47 21.39 -0.19
C SER A 77 -15.09 22.78 -0.70
#